data_AF-A0A699XLW6-F1
#
_entry.id   AF-A0A699XLW6-F1
#
_cell.length_a   1.000
_cell.length_b   1.000
_cell.length_c   1.000
_cell.angle_alpha   90.00
_cell.angle_beta   90.00
_cell.angle_gamma   90.00
#
_symmetry.space_group_name_H-M   'P 1'
#
loop_
_entity.id
_entity.type
_entity.pdbx_description
1 polymer ?
#
loop_
_entity_poly.entity_id
_entity_poly.type
_entity_poly.pdbx_seq_one_letter_code
_entity_poly.pdbx_strand_id
1 'polypeptide(L)'
;QSPSAPVVVEADEYDRSFLTLHPDVAIVTSTDADHLDIYGTKEALVESFCQFVAQLKPGGTLLLNHTADARVAAAAPAGTRVL
;
A
#
# COMPACT_ATOMS: atom_id res chain seq x y z
N GLN A 1 22.87 18.29 0.79
CA GLN A 1 21.57 18.77 0.28
C GLN A 1 20.64 18.84 1.48
N SER A 2 19.93 19.94 1.69
CA SER A 2 18.87 19.98 2.71
C SER A 2 17.85 18.88 2.36
N PRO A 3 17.33 18.11 3.33
CA PRO A 3 16.32 17.10 3.02
C PRO A 3 15.14 17.81 2.34
N SER A 4 14.74 17.31 1.17
CA SER A 4 13.51 17.76 0.53
C SER A 4 12.34 17.55 1.49
N ALA A 5 11.45 18.53 1.59
CA ALA A 5 10.25 18.38 2.42
C ALA A 5 9.47 17.12 2.01
N PRO A 6 8.91 16.35 2.97
CA PRO A 6 8.11 15.19 2.64
C PRO A 6 6.83 15.63 1.92
N VAL A 7 6.46 14.87 0.88
CA VAL A 7 5.16 14.99 0.22
C VAL A 7 4.26 13.91 0.78
N VAL A 8 3.06 14.30 1.20
CA VAL A 8 2.03 13.38 1.71
C VAL A 8 0.86 13.44 0.75
N VAL A 9 0.42 12.28 0.28
CA VAL A 9 -0.72 12.13 -0.63
C VAL A 9 -1.70 11.12 -0.05
N GLU A 10 -2.98 11.38 -0.24
CA GLU A 10 -3.99 10.34 -0.19
C GLU A 10 -3.89 9.52 -1.48
N ALA A 11 -3.87 8.20 -1.35
CA ALA A 11 -3.73 7.28 -2.46
C ALA A 11 -4.97 6.38 -2.48
N ASP A 12 -5.96 6.79 -3.26
CA ASP A 12 -7.24 6.09 -3.40
C ASP A 12 -7.06 4.80 -4.22
N GLU A 13 -7.61 3.69 -3.72
CA GLU A 13 -7.60 2.41 -4.38
C GLU A 13 -8.67 2.32 -5.50
N TYR A 14 -9.69 3.17 -5.50
CA TYR A 14 -10.89 3.04 -6.34
C TYR A 14 -10.60 2.70 -7.81
N ASP A 15 -9.72 3.44 -8.49
CA ASP A 15 -9.37 3.22 -9.90
C ASP A 15 -7.98 2.60 -10.13
N ARG A 16 -7.36 2.08 -9.05
CA ARG A 16 -5.97 1.57 -9.04
C ARG A 16 -4.89 2.62 -9.34
N SER A 17 -5.19 3.91 -9.32
CA SER A 17 -4.19 4.98 -9.56
C SER A 17 -3.05 4.97 -8.55
N PHE A 18 -3.29 4.54 -7.31
CA PHE A 18 -2.26 4.33 -6.30
C PHE A 18 -1.11 3.41 -6.75
N LEU A 19 -1.33 2.52 -7.73
CA LEU A 19 -0.29 1.65 -8.30
C LEU A 19 0.76 2.40 -9.12
N THR A 20 0.62 3.71 -9.30
CA THR A 20 1.62 4.54 -9.96
C THR A 20 2.62 5.18 -8.98
N LEU A 21 2.34 5.06 -7.68
CA LEU A 21 3.13 5.66 -6.61
C LEU A 21 4.25 4.71 -6.16
N HIS A 22 5.41 5.31 -5.86
CA HIS A 22 6.59 4.59 -5.37
C HIS A 22 7.03 5.21 -4.03
N PRO A 23 6.33 4.91 -2.92
CA PRO A 23 6.51 5.63 -1.67
C PRO A 23 7.80 5.24 -0.93
N ASP A 24 8.33 6.18 -0.14
CA ASP A 24 9.31 5.89 0.91
C ASP A 24 8.63 5.32 2.18
N VAL A 25 7.38 5.74 2.42
CA VAL A 25 6.53 5.27 3.52
C VAL A 25 5.10 5.05 3.00
N ALA A 26 4.54 3.87 3.26
CA ALA A 26 3.15 3.54 2.96
C ALA A 26 2.37 3.31 4.25
N ILE A 27 1.11 3.76 4.28
CA ILE A 27 0.18 3.51 5.39
C ILE A 27 -1.06 2.86 4.80
N VAL A 28 -1.39 1.65 5.27
CA VAL A 28 -2.61 0.93 4.87
C VAL A 28 -3.52 0.84 6.08
N THR A 29 -4.62 1.58 6.04
CA THR A 29 -5.55 1.74 7.16
C THR A 29 -6.63 0.67 7.19
N SER A 30 -7.09 0.21 6.02
CA SER A 30 -8.03 -0.90 5.84
C SER A 30 -7.79 -1.62 4.52
N THR A 31 -8.25 -2.88 4.45
CA THR A 31 -8.35 -3.69 3.22
C THR A 31 -9.72 -4.38 3.17
N ASP A 32 -10.74 -3.71 3.73
CA ASP A 32 -12.10 -4.20 3.69
C ASP A 32 -12.60 -4.24 2.24
N ALA A 33 -13.58 -5.12 1.99
CA ALA A 33 -14.15 -5.23 0.65
C ALA A 33 -15.07 -4.03 0.39
N ASP A 34 -14.52 -3.01 -0.26
CA ASP A 34 -15.26 -1.91 -0.87
C ASP A 34 -15.07 -1.95 -2.39
N HIS A 35 -15.81 -1.13 -3.14
CA HIS A 35 -15.60 -0.94 -4.59
C HIS A 35 -15.57 -2.23 -5.43
N LEU A 36 -16.33 -3.25 -5.03
CA LEU A 36 -16.40 -4.54 -5.72
C LEU A 36 -17.01 -4.45 -7.13
N ASP A 37 -17.71 -3.37 -7.43
CA ASP A 37 -18.14 -3.00 -8.78
C ASP A 37 -16.96 -2.72 -9.72
N ILE A 38 -15.78 -2.37 -9.19
CA ILE A 38 -14.53 -2.19 -9.95
C ILE A 38 -13.61 -3.39 -9.82
N TYR A 39 -13.46 -3.91 -8.61
CA TYR A 39 -12.51 -4.99 -8.34
C TYR A 39 -13.06 -6.38 -8.63
N GLY A 40 -14.37 -6.55 -8.67
CA GLY A 40 -15.05 -7.82 -8.86
C GLY A 40 -15.03 -8.71 -7.60
N THR A 41 -13.86 -8.91 -6.98
CA THR A 41 -13.72 -9.73 -5.76
C THR A 41 -12.83 -9.07 -4.72
N LYS A 42 -13.02 -9.46 -3.45
CA LYS A 42 -12.17 -9.04 -2.34
C LYS A 42 -10.71 -9.44 -2.57
N GLU A 43 -10.49 -10.61 -3.17
CA GLU A 43 -9.15 -11.11 -3.48
C GLU A 43 -8.42 -10.20 -4.46
N ALA A 44 -9.13 -9.70 -5.49
CA ALA A 44 -8.57 -8.76 -6.46
C ALA A 44 -8.26 -7.39 -5.84
N LEU A 45 -9.08 -6.94 -4.89
CA LEU A 45 -8.81 -5.74 -4.10
C LEU A 45 -7.56 -5.93 -3.22
N VAL A 46 -7.47 -7.02 -2.47
CA VAL A 46 -6.27 -7.27 -1.63
C VAL A 46 -5.01 -7.40 -2.49
N GLU A 47 -5.10 -8.02 -3.67
CA GLU A 47 -3.99 -8.12 -4.60
C GLU A 47 -3.49 -6.74 -5.07
N SER A 48 -4.37 -5.76 -5.28
CA SER A 48 -3.92 -4.40 -5.63
C SER A 48 -3.17 -3.73 -4.48
N PHE A 49 -3.60 -3.92 -3.23
CA PHE A 49 -2.82 -3.47 -2.07
C PHE A 49 -1.46 -4.16 -1.96
N CYS A 50 -1.38 -5.47 -2.24
CA CYS A 50 -0.11 -6.20 -2.33
C CYS A 50 0.81 -5.58 -3.40
N GLN A 51 0.27 -5.25 -4.59
CA GLN A 51 1.01 -4.59 -5.66
C GLN A 51 1.47 -3.19 -5.29
N PHE A 52 0.66 -2.43 -4.54
CA PHE A 52 1.02 -1.10 -4.06
C PHE A 52 2.20 -1.16 -3.07
N VAL A 53 2.14 -2.01 -2.04
CA VAL A 53 3.23 -2.09 -1.04
C VAL A 53 4.50 -2.73 -1.60
N ALA A 54 4.39 -3.56 -2.65
CA ALA A 54 5.54 -4.07 -3.40
C ALA A 54 6.34 -2.95 -4.11
N GLN A 55 5.76 -1.75 -4.28
CA GLN A 55 6.43 -0.58 -4.87
C GLN A 55 7.14 0.31 -3.85
N LEU A 56 7.14 -0.06 -2.57
CA LEU A 56 7.95 0.62 -1.55
C LEU A 56 9.42 0.66 -1.99
N LYS A 57 10.03 1.84 -1.88
CA LYS A 57 11.45 2.02 -2.18
C LYS A 57 12.33 1.19 -1.22
N PRO A 58 13.57 0.84 -1.61
CA PRO A 58 14.49 0.11 -0.74
C PRO A 58 14.67 0.77 0.62
N GLY A 59 14.50 -0.01 1.70
CA GLY A 59 14.56 0.49 3.07
C GLY A 59 13.30 1.26 3.53
N GLY A 60 12.21 1.19 2.77
CA GLY A 60 10.95 1.83 3.09
C GLY A 60 10.28 1.32 4.37
N THR A 61 9.24 2.02 4.79
CA THR A 61 8.43 1.66 5.96
C THR A 61 6.98 1.42 5.56
N LEU A 62 6.39 0.33 6.05
CA LEU A 62 4.96 0.04 5.95
C LEU A 62 4.35 0.15 7.34
N LEU A 63 3.38 1.03 7.51
CA LEU A 63 2.47 1.05 8.66
C LEU A 63 1.20 0.32 8.25
N LEU A 64 0.93 -0.82 8.88
CA LEU A 64 -0.22 -1.66 8.54
C LEU A 64 -1.16 -1.75 9.74
N ASN A 65 -2.42 -1.39 9.54
CA ASN A 65 -3.41 -1.65 10.57
C ASN A 65 -3.50 -3.16 10.83
N HIS A 66 -3.47 -3.57 12.11
CA HIS A 66 -3.53 -4.97 12.53
C HIS A 66 -4.77 -5.76 12.04
N THR A 67 -5.83 -5.07 11.59
CA THR A 67 -7.01 -5.70 11.00
C THR A 67 -6.95 -5.86 9.48
N ALA A 68 -5.95 -5.26 8.82
CA ALA A 68 -5.75 -5.41 7.38
C ALA A 68 -5.32 -6.84 7.02
N ASP A 69 -5.55 -7.21 5.76
CA ASP A 69 -5.19 -8.54 5.27
C ASP A 69 -3.67 -8.76 5.36
N ALA A 70 -3.27 -9.80 6.09
CA ALA A 70 -1.87 -10.09 6.36
C ALA A 70 -1.03 -10.35 5.10
N ARG A 71 -1.67 -10.67 3.96
CA ARG A 71 -0.98 -10.80 2.67
C ARG A 71 -0.31 -9.51 2.24
N VAL A 72 -0.85 -8.35 2.63
CA VAL A 72 -0.26 -7.04 2.31
C VAL A 72 1.12 -6.91 2.97
N ALA A 73 1.25 -7.24 4.26
CA ALA A 73 2.57 -7.26 4.91
C ALA A 73 3.55 -8.22 4.23
N ALA A 74 3.07 -9.39 3.80
CA ALA A 74 3.90 -10.40 3.13
C ALA A 74 4.39 -9.98 1.74
N ALA A 75 3.70 -9.04 1.07
CA ALA A 75 4.08 -8.52 -0.24
C ALA A 75 5.14 -7.40 -0.18
N ALA A 76 5.44 -6.88 1.01
CA ALA A 76 6.42 -5.81 1.18
C ALA A 76 7.85 -6.28 0.76
N PRO A 77 8.65 -5.43 0.09
CA PRO A 77 10.00 -5.79 -0.32
C PRO A 77 10.90 -6.17 0.87
N ALA A 78 11.89 -7.04 0.62
CA ALA A 78 12.88 -7.40 1.65
C ALA A 78 13.58 -6.16 2.22
N GLY A 79 13.74 -6.12 3.55
CA GLY A 79 14.31 -4.97 4.25
C GLY A 79 13.32 -3.84 4.53
N THR A 80 12.06 -3.97 4.13
CA THR A 80 10.98 -3.07 4.58
C THR A 80 10.78 -3.20 6.08
N ARG A 81 10.69 -2.07 6.77
CA ARG A 81 10.26 -2.04 8.18
C ARG A 81 8.74 -2.06 8.22
N VAL A 82 8.15 -3.16 8.69
CA VAL A 82 6.70 -3.28 8.89
C VAL A 82 6.37 -2.98 10.35
N LEU A 83 5.36 -2.13 10.56
CA LEU A 83 4.88 -1.64 11.86
C LEU A 83 3.39 -1.82 12.01
#